data_AF-A0A536UPK4-F1
#
_entry.id   AF-A0A536UPK4-F1
#
_cell.length_a   1.000
_cell.length_b   1.000
_cell.length_c   1.000
_cell.angle_alpha   90.00
_cell.angle_beta   90.00
_cell.angle_gamma   90.00
#
_symmetry.space_group_name_H-M   'P 1'
#
loop_
_entity.id
_entity.type
_entity.pdbx_description
1 polymer ?
#
loop_
_entity_poly.entity_id
_entity_poly.type
_entity_poly.pdbx_seq_one_letter_code
_entity_poly.pdbx_strand_id
1 'polypeptide(L)'
;MSVSDPPAIKRRPVYLNLVRIRLPLPGIVSILHRISGAALFLFAIPVVLCAMQASVESQDGFATLKSMLANPLCKLILIGLLWAYLHHFFAGIRYLLIDLHVGD
;
A
#
# COMPACT_ATOMS: atom_id res chain seq x y z
N MET A 1 29.57 -44.05 28.55
CA MET A 1 29.33 -43.63 27.16
C MET A 1 28.79 -42.21 27.22
N SER A 2 29.65 -41.21 27.06
CA SER A 2 29.25 -39.79 27.12
C SER A 2 28.60 -39.40 25.79
N VAL A 3 27.34 -39.01 25.83
CA VAL A 3 26.63 -38.41 24.70
C VAL A 3 27.33 -37.10 24.34
N SER A 4 27.87 -36.99 23.14
CA SER A 4 28.44 -35.73 22.63
C SER A 4 27.31 -34.75 22.31
N ASP A 5 27.51 -33.47 22.66
CA ASP A 5 26.57 -32.40 22.34
C ASP A 5 26.33 -32.30 20.83
N PRO A 6 25.08 -32.00 20.39
CA PRO A 6 24.78 -31.84 18.97
C PRO A 6 25.54 -30.64 18.39
N PRO A 7 25.99 -30.72 17.12
CA PRO A 7 26.78 -29.65 16.51
C PRO A 7 25.97 -28.36 16.42
N ALA A 8 26.52 -27.27 16.94
CA ALA A 8 25.93 -25.93 16.82
C ALA A 8 25.85 -25.52 15.34
N ILE A 9 24.63 -25.29 14.84
CA ILE A 9 24.39 -24.89 13.45
C ILE A 9 24.94 -23.47 13.23
N LYS A 10 26.09 -23.35 12.58
CA LYS A 10 26.69 -22.06 12.23
C LYS A 10 25.87 -21.39 11.12
N ARG A 11 25.19 -20.30 11.47
CA ARG A 11 24.38 -19.53 10.50
C ARG A 11 25.29 -18.87 9.46
N ARG A 12 25.01 -19.11 8.18
CA ARG A 12 25.78 -18.51 7.06
C ARG A 12 25.47 -17.01 6.95
N PRO A 13 26.45 -16.17 6.57
CA PRO A 13 26.20 -14.75 6.33
C PRO A 13 25.28 -14.57 5.11
N VAL A 14 24.32 -13.65 5.22
CA VAL A 14 23.38 -13.27 4.15
C VAL A 14 23.71 -11.87 3.68
N TYR A 15 23.88 -11.67 2.38
CA TYR A 15 24.07 -10.35 1.79
C TYR A 15 22.71 -9.70 1.52
N LEU A 16 22.24 -8.86 2.44
CA LEU A 16 20.99 -8.10 2.32
C LEU A 16 21.23 -6.62 2.63
N ASN A 17 21.96 -5.94 1.74
CA ASN A 17 22.13 -4.50 1.81
C ASN A 17 21.20 -3.82 0.79
N LEU A 18 20.02 -3.40 1.25
CA LEU A 18 18.98 -2.81 0.40
C LEU A 18 19.40 -1.50 -0.28
N VAL A 19 20.38 -0.78 0.28
CA VAL A 19 20.89 0.47 -0.29
C VAL A 19 21.87 0.21 -1.43
N ARG A 20 22.57 -0.94 -1.40
CA ARG A 20 23.50 -1.38 -2.45
C ARG A 20 22.79 -2.11 -3.59
N ILE A 21 21.70 -2.82 -3.30
CA ILE A 21 20.95 -3.59 -4.31
C ILE A 21 20.16 -2.61 -5.21
N ARG A 22 20.31 -2.75 -6.53
CA ARG A 22 19.54 -1.99 -7.52
C ARG A 22 18.35 -2.83 -8.00
N LEU A 23 17.13 -2.40 -7.68
CA LEU A 23 15.93 -3.07 -8.19
C LEU A 23 15.62 -2.63 -9.62
N PRO A 24 15.22 -3.55 -10.51
CA PRO A 24 14.67 -3.19 -11.81
C PRO A 24 13.29 -2.54 -11.64
N LEU A 25 12.84 -1.81 -12.67
CA LEU A 25 11.56 -1.08 -12.64
C LEU A 25 10.35 -1.94 -12.18
N PRO A 26 10.16 -3.18 -12.65
CA PRO A 26 9.05 -4.03 -12.19
C PRO A 26 9.11 -4.33 -10.68
N GLY A 27 10.31 -4.40 -10.11
CA GLY A 27 10.51 -4.60 -8.67
C GLY A 27 10.07 -3.38 -7.86
N ILE A 28 10.37 -2.17 -8.34
CA ILE A 28 9.91 -0.92 -7.71
C ILE A 28 8.38 -0.81 -7.77
N VAL A 29 7.78 -1.08 -8.94
CA VAL A 29 6.31 -1.07 -9.11
C VAL A 29 5.65 -2.06 -8.16
N SER A 30 6.23 -3.24 -7.95
CA SER A 30 5.73 -4.25 -7.01
C SER A 30 5.73 -3.76 -5.56
N ILE A 31 6.82 -3.12 -5.13
CA ILE A 31 6.89 -2.52 -3.79
C ILE A 31 5.83 -1.41 -3.64
N LEU A 32 5.73 -0.52 -4.63
CA LEU A 32 4.74 0.56 -4.61
C LEU A 32 3.29 0.03 -4.62
N HIS A 33 3.00 -1.05 -5.35
CA HIS A 33 1.68 -1.69 -5.35
C HIS A 33 1.33 -2.24 -3.95
N ARG A 34 2.30 -2.84 -3.24
CA ARG A 34 2.10 -3.33 -1.86
C ARG A 34 1.89 -2.19 -0.88
N ILE A 35 2.72 -1.14 -0.95
CA ILE A 35 2.63 0.02 -0.05
C ILE A 35 1.30 0.76 -0.28
N SER A 36 0.92 1.00 -1.53
CA SER A 36 -0.36 1.63 -1.87
C SER A 36 -1.55 0.80 -1.38
N GLY A 37 -1.52 -0.53 -1.53
CA GLY A 37 -2.56 -1.42 -1.00
C GLY A 37 -2.71 -1.29 0.53
N ALA A 38 -1.60 -1.31 1.27
CA ALA A 38 -1.61 -1.12 2.72
C ALA A 38 -2.13 0.28 3.11
N ALA A 39 -1.73 1.33 2.39
CA ALA A 39 -2.18 2.68 2.64
C ALA A 39 -3.69 2.85 2.39
N LEU A 40 -4.22 2.24 1.32
CA LEU A 40 -5.64 2.26 1.02
C LEU A 40 -6.44 1.52 2.10
N PHE A 41 -5.96 0.36 2.54
CA PHE A 41 -6.62 -0.42 3.58
C PHE A 41 -6.64 0.31 4.93
N LEU A 42 -5.49 0.81 5.38
CA LEU A 42 -5.35 1.44 6.70
C LEU A 42 -5.93 2.85 6.78
N PHE A 43 -5.86 3.63 5.69
CA PHE A 43 -6.24 5.04 5.71
C PHE A 43 -7.46 5.34 4.83
N ALA A 44 -7.47 4.88 3.57
CA ALA A 44 -8.54 5.26 2.65
C ALA A 44 -9.89 4.66 3.06
N ILE A 45 -9.93 3.37 3.42
CA ILE A 45 -11.20 2.70 3.78
C ILE A 45 -11.88 3.41 4.97
N PRO A 46 -11.23 3.63 6.13
CA PRO A 46 -11.88 4.33 7.25
C PRO A 46 -12.31 5.75 6.87
N VAL A 47 -11.44 6.51 6.19
CA VAL A 47 -11.74 7.91 5.79
C VAL A 47 -12.95 7.96 4.86
N VAL A 48 -12.99 7.11 3.83
CA VAL A 48 -14.09 7.09 2.86
C VAL A 48 -15.39 6.63 3.51
N LEU A 49 -15.36 5.61 4.37
CA LEU A 49 -16.56 5.15 5.07
C LEU A 49 -17.13 6.21 6.02
N CYS A 50 -16.28 6.88 6.83
CA CYS A 50 -16.71 7.97 7.69
C CYS A 50 -17.23 9.17 6.90
N ALA A 51 -16.56 9.54 5.81
CA ALA A 51 -17.02 10.61 4.92
C ALA A 51 -18.35 10.26 4.26
N MET A 52 -18.52 9.01 3.81
CA MET A 52 -19.76 8.53 3.20
C MET A 52 -20.92 8.59 4.20
N GLN A 53 -20.71 8.09 5.43
CA GLN A 53 -21.70 8.21 6.50
C GLN A 53 -22.09 9.68 6.74
N ALA A 54 -21.13 10.56 7.00
CA ALA A 54 -21.38 11.98 7.27
C ALA A 54 -22.10 12.68 6.09
N SER A 55 -21.85 12.24 4.86
CA SER A 55 -22.47 12.82 3.66
C SER A 55 -23.95 12.51 3.51
N VAL A 56 -24.43 11.38 4.06
CA VAL A 56 -25.82 10.92 3.90
C VAL A 56 -26.66 11.05 5.17
N GLU A 57 -26.02 11.18 6.33
CA GLU A 57 -26.69 11.17 7.63
C GLU A 57 -27.52 12.43 7.90
N SER A 58 -27.01 13.61 7.58
CA SER A 58 -27.73 14.89 7.81
C SER A 58 -27.15 16.03 6.97
N GLN A 59 -27.91 17.13 6.89
CA GLN A 59 -27.44 18.37 6.24
C GLN A 59 -26.21 18.96 6.95
N ASP A 60 -26.20 18.95 8.28
CA ASP A 60 -25.08 19.45 9.08
C ASP A 60 -23.82 18.58 8.93
N GLY A 61 -24.00 17.26 8.84
CA GLY A 61 -22.92 16.31 8.55
C GLY A 61 -22.27 16.58 7.19
N PHE A 62 -23.09 16.78 6.16
CA PHE A 62 -22.61 17.14 4.83
C PHE A 62 -21.91 18.52 4.80
N ALA A 63 -22.46 19.52 5.51
CA ALA A 63 -21.85 20.85 5.61
C ALA A 63 -20.47 20.80 6.30
N THR A 64 -20.34 19.98 7.35
CA THR A 64 -19.07 19.74 8.05
C THR A 64 -18.06 19.06 7.14
N LEU A 65 -18.46 18.01 6.42
CA LEU A 65 -17.59 17.35 5.46
C LEU A 65 -17.12 18.33 4.37
N LYS A 66 -18.03 19.15 3.85
CA LYS A 66 -17.72 20.17 2.84
C LYS A 66 -16.70 21.20 3.34
N SER A 67 -16.80 21.65 4.59
CA SER A 67 -15.85 22.60 5.18
C SER A 67 -14.47 21.97 5.40
N MET A 68 -14.41 20.71 5.85
CA MET A 68 -13.16 19.95 5.96
C MET A 68 -12.47 19.80 4.59
N LEU A 69 -13.24 19.42 3.56
CA LEU A 69 -12.74 19.25 2.19
C LEU A 69 -12.34 20.58 1.52
N ALA A 70 -12.75 21.73 2.06
CA ALA A 70 -12.29 23.03 1.58
C ALA A 70 -10.81 23.30 1.93
N ASN A 71 -10.30 22.66 2.99
CA ASN A 71 -8.91 22.81 3.41
C ASN A 71 -7.93 22.23 2.36
N PRO A 72 -6.93 23.00 1.90
CA PRO A 72 -5.97 22.54 0.91
C PRO A 72 -5.18 21.30 1.33
N LEU A 73 -4.88 21.15 2.63
CA LEU A 73 -4.18 19.98 3.13
C LEU A 73 -5.02 18.70 3.00
N CYS A 74 -6.32 18.78 3.29
CA CYS A 74 -7.25 17.67 3.09
C CYS A 74 -7.33 17.28 1.60
N LYS A 75 -7.34 18.26 0.70
CA LYS A 75 -7.30 18.00 -0.76
C LYS A 75 -5.99 17.32 -1.18
N LEU A 76 -4.84 17.75 -0.65
CA LEU A 76 -3.56 17.11 -0.94
C LEU A 76 -3.53 15.65 -0.47
N ILE A 77 -4.05 15.36 0.72
CA ILE A 77 -4.19 13.99 1.22
C ILE A 77 -5.09 13.17 0.29
N LEU A 78 -6.23 13.72 -0.14
CA LEU A 78 -7.13 13.04 -1.08
C LEU A 78 -6.50 12.77 -2.43
N ILE A 79 -5.71 13.71 -2.97
CA ILE A 79 -4.95 13.51 -4.20
C ILE A 79 -3.93 12.37 -4.02
N GLY A 80 -3.25 12.31 -2.86
CA GLY A 80 -2.36 11.21 -2.52
C GLY A 80 -3.07 9.86 -2.43
N LEU A 81 -4.23 9.80 -1.78
CA LEU A 81 -5.04 8.59 -1.71
C LEU A 81 -5.59 8.17 -3.09
N LEU A 82 -6.00 9.13 -3.91
CA LEU A 82 -6.42 8.88 -5.29
C LEU A 82 -5.27 8.32 -6.12
N TRP A 83 -4.07 8.89 -6.01
CA TRP A 83 -2.88 8.37 -6.68
C TRP A 83 -2.56 6.95 -6.22
N ALA A 84 -2.62 6.67 -4.91
CA ALA A 84 -2.42 5.34 -4.37
C ALA A 84 -3.45 4.34 -4.91
N TYR A 85 -4.72 4.75 -5.01
CA TYR A 85 -5.78 3.93 -5.62
C TYR A 85 -5.49 3.62 -7.09
N LEU A 86 -5.19 4.63 -7.91
CA LEU A 86 -4.90 4.44 -9.33
C LEU A 86 -3.67 3.56 -9.53
N HIS A 87 -2.59 3.82 -8.78
CA HIS A 87 -1.38 2.99 -8.83
C HIS A 87 -1.69 1.53 -8.45
N HIS A 88 -2.38 1.31 -7.33
CA HIS A 88 -2.73 -0.03 -6.87
C HIS A 88 -3.60 -0.76 -7.89
N PHE A 89 -4.63 -0.10 -8.40
CA PHE A 89 -5.60 -0.66 -9.35
C PHE A 89 -4.93 -1.05 -10.68
N PHE A 90 -4.21 -0.13 -11.33
CA PHE A 90 -3.57 -0.42 -12.62
C PHE A 90 -2.41 -1.42 -12.50
N ALA A 91 -1.59 -1.33 -11.44
CA ALA A 91 -0.57 -2.34 -11.19
C ALA A 91 -1.20 -3.70 -10.91
N GLY A 92 -2.32 -3.75 -10.18
CA GLY A 92 -3.09 -4.97 -9.94
C GLY A 92 -3.61 -5.60 -11.24
N ILE A 93 -4.23 -4.81 -12.13
CA ILE A 93 -4.65 -5.27 -13.46
C ILE A 93 -3.45 -5.84 -14.22
N ARG A 94 -2.32 -5.13 -14.25
CA ARG A 94 -1.10 -5.61 -14.91
C ARG A 94 -0.64 -6.97 -14.35
N TYR A 95 -0.66 -7.16 -13.03
CA TYR A 95 -0.28 -8.44 -12.43
C TYR A 95 -1.26 -9.55 -12.81
N LEU A 96 -2.56 -9.29 -12.78
CA LEU A 96 -3.56 -10.26 -13.24
C LEU A 96 -3.39 -10.62 -14.72
N LEU A 97 -3.04 -9.66 -15.58
CA LEU A 97 -2.76 -9.93 -16.99
C LEU A 97 -1.52 -10.81 -17.17
N ILE A 98 -0.45 -10.55 -16.42
CA ILE A 98 0.77 -11.38 -16.44
C ILE A 98 0.46 -12.80 -15.96
N ASP A 99 -0.36 -12.96 -14.91
CA ASP A 99 -0.79 -14.28 -14.42
C ASP A 99 -1.60 -15.05 -15.48
N LEU A 100 -2.28 -14.34 -16.39
CA LEU A 100 -2.97 -14.88 -17.55
C LEU A 100 -2.07 -15.05 -18.78
N HIS A 101 -0.76 -14.81 -18.68
CA HIS A 101 0.20 -14.83 -19.78
C HIS A 101 -0.12 -13.83 -20.91
N VAL A 102 -0.68 -12.67 -20.53
CA VAL A 102 -0.96 -11.55 -21.45
C VAL A 102 0.01 -10.41 -21.15
N GLY A 103 0.91 -10.14 -22.09
CA GLY A 103 1.84 -9.00 -22.04
C GLY A 103 3.16 -9.31 -21.31
N ASP A 104 3.94 -10.21 -21.91
CA ASP A 104 5.32 -10.55 -21.52
C ASP A 104 6.23 -9.31 -21.36
#